data_AF-A0A847PVX3-F1
#
_entry.id   AF-A0A847PVX3-F1
#
_cell.length_a   1.000
_cell.length_b   1.000
_cell.length_c   1.000
_cell.angle_alpha   90.00
_cell.angle_beta   90.00
_cell.angle_gamma   90.00
#
_symmetry.space_group_name_H-M   'P 1'
#
loop_
_entity.id
_entity.type
_entity.pdbx_description
1 polymer ?
#
loop_
_entity_poly.entity_id
_entity_poly.type
_entity_poly.pdbx_seq_one_letter_code
_entity_poly.pdbx_strand_id
1 'polypeptide(L)'
;MLNKNQNQSTGNSCTAIQAETIIVNSQGLSYEDVSKICHDIFEQNFYKLSAEAYEIATKRAQELIEEFLRELKSQNPDGLNQVIDPDFQYDLFIAQREYARCGDSILLEMLTRFLIERTKETEKTLKQIVLNESLNVTSKLTEEEFNILTIIFVLQHHSEQHTFHNTAEFANYIATYILPFWSSTGKEDSLRAHLLYTGCGSHLFFRVTNLEDFLKSKYNGLPLENFSSLKTSIEGVDPRIKSFFDLFENSLVNHMFLTTVGIAIGYANLCRVIDEKFDLSNWI
;
A
#
# COMPACT_ATOMS: atom_id res chain seq x y z
N MET A 1 -63.25 -3.58 -7.40
CA MET A 1 -62.86 -3.78 -5.99
C MET A 1 -61.40 -3.36 -5.86
N LEU A 2 -61.12 -2.24 -5.19
CA LEU A 2 -59.76 -1.83 -4.85
C LEU A 2 -59.75 -1.52 -3.36
N ASN A 3 -59.40 -2.53 -2.58
CA ASN A 3 -59.12 -2.40 -1.15
C ASN A 3 -57.59 -2.40 -1.02
N LYS A 4 -56.97 -1.24 -0.85
CA LYS A 4 -55.58 -1.12 -0.39
C LYS A 4 -55.58 -0.36 0.92
N ASN A 5 -55.91 -1.06 2.00
CA ASN A 5 -55.63 -0.57 3.35
C ASN A 5 -54.12 -0.67 3.57
N GLN A 6 -53.41 0.43 3.38
CA GLN A 6 -52.02 0.57 3.76
C GLN A 6 -51.98 1.20 5.16
N ASN A 7 -51.66 0.39 6.17
CA ASN A 7 -51.48 0.84 7.55
C ASN A 7 -49.97 0.97 7.83
N GLN A 8 -49.52 2.15 8.26
CA GLN A 8 -48.16 2.37 8.74
C GLN A 8 -48.19 2.82 10.20
N SER A 9 -47.30 2.26 11.02
CA SER A 9 -47.03 2.71 12.40
C SER A 9 -45.60 3.23 12.45
N THR A 10 -45.42 4.47 12.88
CA THR A 10 -44.10 5.08 13.11
C THR A 10 -43.87 5.35 14.59
N GLY A 11 -42.63 5.15 15.03
CA GLY A 11 -42.16 5.58 16.34
C GLY A 11 -41.76 7.06 16.36
N ASN A 12 -41.39 7.58 17.53
CA ASN A 12 -40.90 8.95 17.66
C ASN A 12 -39.58 9.12 16.88
N SER A 13 -39.50 10.21 16.11
CA SER A 13 -38.36 10.58 15.23
C SER A 13 -38.25 9.80 13.91
N CYS A 14 -39.35 9.29 13.35
CA CYS A 14 -39.36 8.73 12.00
C CYS A 14 -40.29 9.48 11.05
N THR A 15 -39.84 9.70 9.81
CA THR A 15 -40.67 10.23 8.71
C THR A 15 -41.35 9.06 8.01
N ALA A 16 -42.68 9.01 8.08
CA ALA A 16 -43.49 8.06 7.32
C ALA A 16 -43.60 8.54 5.86
N ILE A 17 -43.08 7.77 4.90
CA ILE A 17 -43.28 8.04 3.47
C ILE A 17 -44.05 6.87 2.87
N GLN A 18 -45.22 7.17 2.30
CA GLN A 18 -46.13 6.21 1.69
C GLN A 18 -46.43 6.64 0.26
N ALA A 19 -45.91 5.88 -0.72
CA ALA A 19 -46.10 6.10 -2.14
C ALA A 19 -46.29 4.74 -2.85
N GLU A 20 -47.03 4.72 -3.97
CA GLU A 20 -47.25 3.50 -4.76
C GLU A 20 -45.96 3.03 -5.47
N THR A 21 -45.05 3.98 -5.74
CA THR A 21 -43.66 3.74 -6.18
C THR A 21 -42.77 4.77 -5.47
N ILE A 22 -41.72 4.30 -4.77
CA ILE A 22 -40.69 5.17 -4.20
C ILE A 22 -39.54 5.22 -5.20
N ILE A 23 -39.30 6.38 -5.83
CA ILE A 23 -38.05 6.64 -6.56
C ILE A 23 -37.11 7.32 -5.57
N VAL A 24 -36.13 6.58 -5.06
CA VAL A 24 -35.04 7.14 -4.26
C VAL A 24 -34.06 7.79 -5.22
N ASN A 25 -34.23 9.09 -5.49
CA ASN A 25 -33.17 9.89 -6.11
C ASN A 25 -32.09 10.13 -5.04
N SER A 26 -31.16 9.19 -4.91
CA SER A 26 -29.91 9.45 -4.18
C SER A 26 -29.18 10.59 -4.88
N GLN A 27 -29.19 11.79 -4.29
CA GLN A 27 -28.55 13.02 -4.80
C GLN A 27 -27.00 12.99 -4.73
N GLY A 28 -26.38 11.82 -4.90
CA GLY A 28 -24.92 11.64 -4.88
C GLY A 28 -24.35 11.33 -6.27
N LEU A 29 -23.04 11.50 -6.44
CA LEU A 29 -22.32 11.12 -7.65
C LEU A 29 -22.49 9.62 -7.92
N SER A 30 -22.81 9.25 -9.16
CA SER A 30 -22.77 7.85 -9.60
C SER A 30 -21.35 7.45 -10.01
N TYR A 31 -21.07 6.14 -10.09
CA TYR A 31 -19.81 5.65 -10.65
C TYR A 31 -19.60 6.07 -12.11
N GLU A 32 -20.68 6.22 -12.88
CA GLU A 32 -20.61 6.72 -14.26
C GLU A 32 -20.18 8.18 -14.30
N ASP A 33 -20.72 9.01 -13.40
CA ASP A 33 -20.31 10.42 -13.26
C ASP A 33 -18.83 10.53 -12.89
N VAL A 34 -18.39 9.73 -11.91
CA VAL A 34 -16.99 9.70 -11.46
C VAL A 34 -16.07 9.21 -12.56
N SER A 35 -16.42 8.15 -13.28
CA SER A 35 -15.64 7.66 -14.42
C SER A 35 -15.42 8.77 -15.45
N LYS A 36 -16.48 9.51 -15.80
CA LYS A 36 -16.38 10.63 -16.73
C LYS A 36 -15.45 11.73 -16.22
N ILE A 37 -15.56 12.10 -14.95
CA ILE A 37 -14.66 13.07 -14.31
C ILE A 37 -13.20 12.60 -14.42
N CYS A 38 -12.92 11.33 -14.11
CA CYS A 38 -11.58 10.78 -14.20
C CYS A 38 -11.02 10.82 -15.64
N HIS A 39 -11.84 10.51 -16.66
CA HIS A 39 -11.42 10.63 -18.07
C HIS A 39 -11.16 12.08 -18.46
N ASP A 40 -12.06 12.99 -18.09
CA ASP A 40 -11.94 14.42 -18.40
C ASP A 40 -10.65 15.01 -17.77
N ILE A 41 -10.31 14.62 -16.55
CA ILE A 41 -9.05 15.02 -15.88
C ILE A 41 -7.84 14.59 -16.70
N PHE A 42 -7.80 13.34 -17.16
CA PHE A 42 -6.68 12.85 -17.96
C PHE A 42 -6.58 13.60 -19.29
N GLU A 43 -7.66 13.59 -20.09
CA GLU A 43 -7.67 14.13 -21.45
C GLU A 43 -7.37 15.64 -21.49
N GLN A 44 -7.80 16.40 -20.48
CA GLN A 44 -7.59 17.85 -20.44
C GLN A 44 -6.19 18.26 -19.96
N ASN A 45 -5.49 17.39 -19.21
CA ASN A 45 -4.22 17.74 -18.56
C ASN A 45 -3.02 16.98 -19.13
N PHE A 46 -3.24 15.87 -19.82
CA PHE A 46 -2.15 15.08 -20.39
C PHE A 46 -1.49 15.80 -21.59
N TYR A 47 -0.19 15.62 -21.72
CA TYR A 47 0.59 16.32 -22.75
C TYR A 47 0.40 15.66 -24.12
N LYS A 48 0.64 16.45 -25.18
CA LYS A 48 0.51 15.96 -26.56
C LYS A 48 1.59 14.92 -26.87
N LEU A 49 1.16 13.82 -27.48
CA LEU A 49 2.00 12.72 -27.96
C LEU A 49 1.81 12.48 -29.46
N SER A 50 2.65 11.64 -30.05
CA SER A 50 2.36 11.04 -31.36
C SER A 50 1.10 10.16 -31.25
N ALA A 51 0.38 9.97 -32.36
CA ALA A 51 -0.91 9.28 -32.37
C ALA A 51 -0.86 7.89 -31.69
N GLU A 52 0.11 7.05 -32.07
CA GLU A 52 0.29 5.72 -31.49
C GLU A 52 0.63 5.76 -29.99
N ALA A 53 1.51 6.68 -29.58
CA ALA A 53 1.88 6.82 -28.17
C ALA A 53 0.72 7.36 -27.32
N TYR A 54 -0.12 8.23 -27.90
CA TYR A 54 -1.33 8.72 -27.25
C TYR A 54 -2.35 7.59 -27.03
N GLU A 55 -2.58 6.75 -28.05
CA GLU A 55 -3.50 5.60 -27.93
C GLU A 55 -3.07 4.65 -26.80
N ILE A 56 -1.77 4.35 -26.70
CA ILE A 56 -1.23 3.53 -25.61
C ILE A 56 -1.42 4.21 -24.25
N ALA A 57 -1.14 5.51 -24.16
CA ALA A 57 -1.27 6.27 -22.93
C ALA A 57 -2.74 6.34 -22.44
N THR A 58 -3.68 6.61 -23.35
CA THR A 58 -5.12 6.65 -23.05
C THR A 58 -5.62 5.28 -22.62
N LYS A 59 -5.19 4.19 -23.27
CA LYS A 59 -5.55 2.83 -22.85
C LYS A 59 -5.09 2.53 -21.42
N ARG A 60 -3.87 2.88 -21.08
CA ARG A 60 -3.34 2.69 -19.72
C ARG A 60 -4.05 3.58 -18.69
N ALA A 61 -4.34 4.83 -19.03
CA ALA A 61 -5.12 5.69 -18.15
C ALA A 61 -6.53 5.14 -17.89
N GLN A 62 -7.18 4.57 -18.92
CA GLN A 62 -8.44 3.86 -18.80
C GLN A 62 -8.33 2.66 -17.85
N GLU A 63 -7.31 1.83 -18.03
CA GLU A 63 -7.04 0.67 -17.17
C GLU A 63 -6.91 1.08 -15.69
N LEU A 64 -6.22 2.19 -15.39
CA LEU A 64 -6.12 2.72 -14.03
C LEU A 64 -7.46 3.18 -13.47
N ILE A 65 -8.29 3.86 -14.28
CA ILE A 65 -9.62 4.33 -13.84
C ILE A 65 -10.52 3.14 -13.53
N GLU A 66 -10.52 2.12 -14.39
CA GLU A 66 -11.33 0.91 -14.19
C GLU A 66 -10.93 0.17 -12.91
N GLU A 67 -9.62 0.02 -12.68
CA GLU A 67 -9.09 -0.63 -11.49
C GLU A 67 -9.42 0.16 -10.23
N PHE A 68 -9.20 1.48 -10.24
CA PHE A 68 -9.56 2.37 -9.14
C PHE A 68 -11.06 2.30 -8.79
N LEU A 69 -11.95 2.42 -9.78
CA LEU A 69 -13.40 2.39 -9.53
C LEU A 69 -13.86 1.02 -9.01
N ARG A 70 -13.25 -0.06 -9.50
CA ARG A 70 -13.50 -1.43 -9.02
C ARG A 70 -13.12 -1.56 -7.55
N GLU A 71 -11.91 -1.14 -7.17
CA GLU A 71 -11.48 -1.20 -5.78
C GLU A 71 -12.27 -0.26 -4.88
N LEU A 72 -12.59 0.95 -5.35
CA LEU A 72 -13.38 1.93 -4.60
C LEU A 72 -14.75 1.36 -4.24
N LYS A 73 -15.40 0.71 -5.20
CA LYS A 73 -16.68 0.02 -4.97
C LYS A 73 -16.58 -1.12 -3.98
N SER A 74 -15.44 -1.81 -3.92
CA SER A 74 -15.25 -2.91 -2.98
C SER A 74 -14.83 -2.46 -1.58
N GLN A 75 -14.09 -1.36 -1.47
CA GLN A 75 -13.37 -1.00 -0.24
C GLN A 75 -13.89 0.27 0.43
N ASN A 76 -14.35 1.26 -0.34
CA ASN A 76 -14.83 2.53 0.19
C ASN A 76 -15.88 3.19 -0.73
N PRO A 77 -17.11 2.64 -0.85
CA PRO A 77 -18.13 3.17 -1.75
C PRO A 77 -18.49 4.64 -1.50
N ASP A 78 -18.48 5.06 -0.24
CA ASP A 78 -18.80 6.44 0.15
C ASP A 78 -17.69 7.43 -0.25
N GLY A 79 -16.50 6.92 -0.61
CA GLY A 79 -15.34 7.68 -1.08
C GLY A 79 -15.54 8.35 -2.45
N LEU A 80 -16.63 8.08 -3.16
CA LEU A 80 -16.96 8.74 -4.44
C LEU A 80 -16.97 10.26 -4.33
N ASN A 81 -17.41 10.79 -3.18
CA ASN A 81 -17.47 12.23 -2.95
C ASN A 81 -16.08 12.88 -2.85
N GLN A 82 -15.02 12.11 -2.62
CA GLN A 82 -13.65 12.63 -2.62
C GLN A 82 -13.14 12.93 -4.04
N VAL A 83 -13.72 12.35 -5.08
CA VAL A 83 -13.18 12.49 -6.45
C VAL A 83 -13.39 13.90 -7.04
N ILE A 84 -14.31 14.68 -6.46
CA ILE A 84 -14.49 16.09 -6.85
C ILE A 84 -13.58 17.06 -6.07
N ASP A 85 -12.85 16.56 -5.07
CA ASP A 85 -11.91 17.39 -4.32
C ASP A 85 -10.70 17.78 -5.20
N PRO A 86 -10.29 19.06 -5.24
CA PRO A 86 -9.17 19.49 -6.08
C PRO A 86 -7.83 18.82 -5.76
N ASP A 87 -7.53 18.53 -4.48
CA ASP A 87 -6.29 17.83 -4.09
C ASP A 87 -6.34 16.38 -4.57
N PHE A 88 -7.47 15.71 -4.39
CA PHE A 88 -7.66 14.36 -4.92
C PHE A 88 -7.58 14.31 -6.46
N GLN A 89 -8.17 15.28 -7.18
CA GLN A 89 -8.08 15.32 -8.65
C GLN A 89 -6.65 15.51 -9.13
N TYR A 90 -5.86 16.32 -8.40
CA TYR A 90 -4.44 16.46 -8.68
C TYR A 90 -3.71 15.12 -8.49
N ASP A 91 -3.90 14.45 -7.36
CA ASP A 91 -3.32 13.14 -7.06
C ASP A 91 -3.73 12.06 -8.08
N LEU A 92 -5.01 12.02 -8.46
CA LEU A 92 -5.54 11.16 -9.51
C LEU A 92 -4.84 11.41 -10.84
N PHE A 93 -4.66 12.67 -11.22
CA PHE A 93 -3.95 13.00 -12.46
C PHE A 93 -2.48 12.55 -12.41
N ILE A 94 -1.79 12.72 -11.27
CA ILE A 94 -0.43 12.21 -11.08
C ILE A 94 -0.41 10.70 -11.33
N ALA A 95 -1.30 9.94 -10.68
CA ALA A 95 -1.38 8.49 -10.83
C ALA A 95 -1.62 8.09 -12.30
N GLN A 96 -2.62 8.69 -12.95
CA GLN A 96 -2.93 8.44 -14.36
C GLN A 96 -1.72 8.73 -15.26
N ARG A 97 -1.07 9.89 -15.07
CA ARG A 97 0.07 10.31 -15.88
C ARG A 97 1.23 9.34 -15.75
N GLU A 98 1.56 8.93 -14.53
CA GLU A 98 2.69 8.05 -14.27
C GLU A 98 2.45 6.64 -14.83
N TYR A 99 1.25 6.07 -14.64
CA TYR A 99 0.93 4.76 -15.19
C TYR A 99 0.83 4.81 -16.73
N ALA A 100 0.22 5.85 -17.31
CA ALA A 100 0.14 6.02 -18.76
C ALA A 100 1.52 5.99 -19.44
N ARG A 101 2.53 6.58 -18.79
CA ARG A 101 3.93 6.59 -19.25
C ARG A 101 4.60 5.22 -19.15
N CYS A 102 4.40 4.51 -18.04
CA CYS A 102 5.13 3.28 -17.74
C CYS A 102 4.42 2.02 -18.26
N GLY A 103 3.16 1.81 -17.86
CA GLY A 103 2.39 0.60 -18.14
C GLY A 103 2.76 -0.62 -17.29
N ASP A 104 3.54 -0.44 -16.23
CA ASP A 104 3.94 -1.51 -15.31
C ASP A 104 2.80 -1.91 -14.37
N SER A 105 2.50 -3.21 -14.27
CA SER A 105 1.35 -3.70 -13.49
C SER A 105 1.52 -3.50 -11.99
N ILE A 106 2.75 -3.58 -11.46
CA ILE A 106 3.00 -3.35 -10.04
C ILE A 106 2.74 -1.88 -9.71
N LEU A 107 3.17 -0.97 -10.59
CA LEU A 107 2.87 0.45 -10.45
C LEU A 107 1.35 0.72 -10.46
N LEU A 108 0.58 0.05 -11.32
CA LEU A 108 -0.88 0.15 -11.33
C LEU A 108 -1.47 -0.25 -9.97
N GLU A 109 -1.10 -1.41 -9.44
CA GLU A 109 -1.60 -1.91 -8.16
C GLU A 109 -1.25 -0.97 -6.99
N MET A 110 -0.01 -0.45 -6.98
CA MET A 110 0.46 0.47 -5.95
C MET A 110 -0.25 1.82 -6.00
N LEU A 111 -0.36 2.44 -7.19
CA LEU A 111 -1.04 3.72 -7.37
C LEU A 111 -2.53 3.60 -7.02
N THR A 112 -3.19 2.54 -7.48
CA THR A 112 -4.61 2.29 -7.13
C THR A 112 -4.77 2.20 -5.63
N ARG A 113 -3.93 1.43 -4.93
CA ARG A 113 -4.01 1.31 -3.47
C ARG A 113 -3.88 2.66 -2.78
N PHE A 114 -2.93 3.51 -3.19
CA PHE A 114 -2.79 4.84 -2.62
C PHE A 114 -4.00 5.74 -2.91
N LEU A 115 -4.58 5.68 -4.11
CA LEU A 115 -5.82 6.41 -4.41
C LEU A 115 -6.97 5.94 -3.52
N ILE A 116 -7.11 4.62 -3.29
CA ILE A 116 -8.13 4.08 -2.38
C ILE A 116 -7.92 4.57 -0.96
N GLU A 117 -6.69 4.53 -0.43
CA GLU A 117 -6.39 5.09 0.89
C GLU A 117 -6.66 6.60 0.94
N ARG A 118 -6.35 7.34 -0.14
CA ARG A 118 -6.67 8.78 -0.24
C ARG A 118 -8.15 9.05 -0.13
N THR A 119 -9.02 8.23 -0.73
CA THR A 119 -10.49 8.43 -0.61
C THR A 119 -11.02 8.28 0.82
N LYS A 120 -10.24 7.75 1.75
CA LYS A 120 -10.60 7.62 3.17
C LYS A 120 -10.20 8.83 4.00
N GLU A 121 -9.37 9.73 3.45
CA GLU A 121 -8.78 10.87 4.17
C GLU A 121 -9.42 12.19 3.70
N THR A 122 -10.36 12.72 4.49
CA THR A 122 -11.12 13.96 4.20
C THR A 122 -10.51 15.22 4.79
N GLU A 123 -9.55 15.08 5.70
CA GLU A 123 -8.89 16.19 6.40
C GLU A 123 -7.41 16.24 6.05
N LYS A 124 -6.81 17.41 6.22
CA LYS A 124 -5.38 17.62 6.01
C LYS A 124 -4.55 17.04 7.16
N THR A 125 -4.37 15.72 7.14
CA THR A 125 -3.57 14.95 8.12
C THR A 125 -2.15 14.70 7.60
N LEU A 126 -1.24 14.28 8.50
CA LEU A 126 0.07 13.79 8.09
C LEU A 126 -0.06 12.58 7.15
N LYS A 127 -1.00 11.69 7.44
CA LYS A 127 -1.31 10.53 6.59
C LYS A 127 -1.71 10.96 5.18
N GLN A 128 -2.57 11.97 5.04
CA GLN A 128 -2.91 12.54 3.74
C GLN A 128 -1.65 13.02 3.01
N ILE A 129 -0.81 13.84 3.65
CA ILE A 129 0.45 14.34 3.05
C ILE A 129 1.36 13.19 2.59
N VAL A 130 1.49 12.14 3.41
CA VAL A 130 2.33 10.98 3.08
C VAL A 130 1.77 10.20 1.90
N LEU A 131 0.45 10.03 1.81
CA LEU A 131 -0.19 9.37 0.68
C LEU A 131 0.02 10.15 -0.62
N ASN A 132 -0.16 11.48 -0.61
CA ASN A 132 0.09 12.33 -1.78
C ASN A 132 1.56 12.22 -2.23
N GLU A 133 2.51 12.28 -1.29
CA GLU A 133 3.94 12.13 -1.64
C GLU A 133 4.26 10.72 -2.14
N SER A 134 3.62 9.68 -1.58
CA SER A 134 3.80 8.30 -2.03
C SER A 134 3.38 8.13 -3.50
N LEU A 135 2.28 8.75 -3.94
CA LEU A 135 1.88 8.75 -5.36
C LEU A 135 2.96 9.36 -6.27
N ASN A 136 3.63 10.43 -5.81
CA ASN A 136 4.67 11.12 -6.57
C ASN A 136 6.00 10.35 -6.63
N VAL A 137 6.27 9.50 -5.64
CA VAL A 137 7.53 8.77 -5.54
C VAL A 137 7.43 7.36 -6.14
N THR A 138 6.28 6.71 -6.06
CA THR A 138 6.09 5.30 -6.45
C THR A 138 6.55 5.01 -7.88
N SER A 139 6.28 5.89 -8.85
CA SER A 139 6.67 5.69 -10.25
C SER A 139 8.18 5.77 -10.53
N LYS A 140 8.96 6.23 -9.55
CA LYS A 140 10.42 6.30 -9.64
C LYS A 140 11.06 4.98 -9.22
N LEU A 141 10.36 4.19 -8.41
CA LEU A 141 10.92 3.01 -7.78
C LEU A 141 10.75 1.76 -8.64
N THR A 142 11.71 0.86 -8.49
CA THR A 142 11.66 -0.49 -9.08
C THR A 142 10.96 -1.48 -8.15
N GLU A 143 10.56 -2.64 -8.69
CA GLU A 143 10.02 -3.74 -7.87
C GLU A 143 10.99 -4.17 -6.76
N GLU A 144 12.28 -4.20 -7.08
CA GLU A 144 13.34 -4.52 -6.12
C GLU A 144 13.37 -3.54 -4.94
N GLU A 145 13.17 -2.26 -5.22
CA GLU A 145 13.10 -1.22 -4.20
C GLU A 145 11.82 -1.30 -3.36
N PHE A 146 10.66 -1.61 -3.98
CA PHE A 146 9.44 -1.90 -3.23
C PHE A 146 9.66 -3.06 -2.26
N ASN A 147 10.31 -4.13 -2.73
CA ASN A 147 10.58 -5.31 -1.94
C ASN A 147 11.52 -5.01 -0.76
N ILE A 148 12.60 -4.24 -0.98
CA ILE A 148 13.51 -3.82 0.08
C ILE A 148 12.80 -2.94 1.12
N LEU A 149 12.01 -1.95 0.68
CA LEU A 149 11.22 -1.11 1.58
C LEU A 149 10.24 -1.96 2.40
N THR A 150 9.63 -2.96 1.78
CA THR A 150 8.71 -3.90 2.45
C THR A 150 9.40 -4.71 3.54
N ILE A 151 10.57 -5.29 3.24
CA ILE A 151 11.33 -6.07 4.21
C ILE A 151 11.72 -5.21 5.41
N ILE A 152 12.20 -3.99 5.16
CA ILE A 152 12.58 -3.05 6.22
C ILE A 152 11.35 -2.68 7.06
N PHE A 153 10.22 -2.38 6.41
CA PHE A 153 8.96 -2.09 7.08
C PHE A 153 8.53 -3.25 7.99
N VAL A 154 8.59 -4.48 7.48
CA VAL A 154 8.21 -5.69 8.23
C VAL A 154 9.09 -5.89 9.48
N LEU A 155 10.39 -5.64 9.35
CA LEU A 155 11.38 -5.85 10.41
C LEU A 155 11.38 -4.73 11.46
N GLN A 156 11.17 -3.49 11.03
CA GLN A 156 11.25 -2.31 11.90
C GLN A 156 9.90 -1.94 12.52
N HIS A 157 8.78 -2.26 11.87
CA HIS A 157 7.46 -1.77 12.28
C HIS A 157 6.44 -2.90 12.47
N HIS A 158 6.18 -3.72 11.44
CA HIS A 158 5.14 -4.77 11.55
C HIS A 158 5.46 -5.79 12.66
N SER A 159 6.74 -6.17 12.78
CA SER A 159 7.16 -7.14 13.81
C SER A 159 7.05 -6.63 15.23
N GLU A 160 6.96 -5.32 15.48
CA GLU A 160 6.77 -4.77 16.84
C GLU A 160 5.39 -5.09 17.40
N GLN A 161 4.42 -5.37 16.53
CA GLN A 161 3.07 -5.79 16.89
C GLN A 161 2.98 -7.29 17.18
N HIS A 162 4.09 -8.02 17.06
CA HIS A 162 4.15 -9.48 17.21
C HIS A 162 5.05 -9.86 18.39
N THR A 163 4.61 -10.84 19.18
CA THR A 163 5.43 -11.48 20.21
C THR A 163 5.65 -12.93 19.80
N PHE A 164 6.92 -13.35 19.71
CA PHE A 164 7.29 -14.71 19.31
C PHE A 164 7.60 -15.55 20.54
N HIS A 165 6.90 -16.69 20.68
CA HIS A 165 7.03 -17.55 21.86
C HIS A 165 7.98 -18.73 21.63
N ASN A 166 8.27 -19.05 20.36
CA ASN A 166 9.17 -20.12 19.98
C ASN A 166 9.82 -19.85 18.62
N THR A 167 10.84 -20.64 18.30
CA THR A 167 11.64 -20.48 17.09
C THR A 167 10.83 -20.70 15.80
N ALA A 168 9.87 -21.63 15.83
CA ALA A 168 9.02 -21.95 14.69
C ALA A 168 8.07 -20.79 14.32
N GLU A 169 7.47 -20.10 15.31
CA GLU A 169 6.61 -18.94 15.08
C GLU A 169 7.33 -17.83 14.32
N PHE A 170 8.54 -17.48 14.74
CA PHE A 170 9.34 -16.46 14.06
C PHE A 170 9.86 -16.93 12.70
N ALA A 171 10.25 -18.21 12.57
CA ALA A 171 10.67 -18.76 11.29
C ALA A 171 9.52 -18.70 10.26
N ASN A 172 8.31 -19.05 10.69
CA ASN A 172 7.09 -18.90 9.90
C ASN A 172 6.82 -17.43 9.57
N TYR A 173 7.03 -16.52 10.52
CA TYR A 173 6.90 -15.08 10.27
C TYR A 173 7.86 -14.58 9.20
N ILE A 174 9.14 -14.96 9.26
CA ILE A 174 10.11 -14.66 8.19
C ILE A 174 9.64 -15.26 6.86
N ALA A 175 9.18 -16.51 6.88
CA ALA A 175 8.73 -17.22 5.68
C ALA A 175 7.51 -16.55 5.01
N THR A 176 6.58 -16.03 5.81
CA THR A 176 5.37 -15.36 5.32
C THR A 176 5.64 -13.92 4.91
N TYR A 177 6.32 -13.13 5.74
CA TYR A 177 6.35 -11.67 5.58
C TYR A 177 7.68 -11.11 5.04
N ILE A 178 8.76 -11.91 4.97
CA ILE A 178 10.06 -11.46 4.46
C ILE A 178 10.46 -12.20 3.19
N LEU A 179 10.39 -13.53 3.19
CA LEU A 179 10.88 -14.33 2.06
C LEU A 179 10.21 -14.04 0.72
N PRO A 180 8.91 -13.67 0.62
CA PRO A 180 8.30 -13.31 -0.66
C PRO A 180 8.96 -12.10 -1.35
N PHE A 181 9.62 -11.24 -0.57
CA PHE A 181 10.27 -10.02 -1.04
C PHE A 181 11.80 -10.17 -1.09
N TRP A 182 12.35 -11.21 -0.47
CA TRP A 182 13.80 -11.38 -0.38
C TRP A 182 14.39 -11.88 -1.70
N SER A 183 15.28 -11.07 -2.27
CA SER A 183 16.16 -11.47 -3.38
C SER A 183 17.56 -10.92 -3.14
N SER A 184 18.59 -11.75 -3.32
CA SER A 184 19.98 -11.31 -3.23
C SER A 184 20.37 -10.59 -4.52
N THR A 185 20.72 -9.30 -4.46
CA THR A 185 20.84 -8.51 -5.69
C THR A 185 22.23 -7.93 -5.96
N GLY A 186 23.13 -7.88 -4.96
CA GLY A 186 24.53 -7.47 -5.16
C GLY A 186 24.69 -6.04 -5.66
N LYS A 187 23.63 -5.22 -5.58
CA LYS A 187 23.52 -3.84 -6.05
C LYS A 187 23.15 -2.88 -4.91
N GLU A 188 23.47 -3.26 -3.68
CA GLU A 188 23.02 -2.61 -2.45
C GLU A 188 23.38 -1.12 -2.44
N ASP A 189 24.54 -0.72 -2.96
CA ASP A 189 24.96 0.68 -2.99
C ASP A 189 24.12 1.54 -3.93
N SER A 190 23.79 1.05 -5.12
CA SER A 190 22.97 1.78 -6.09
C SER A 190 21.52 1.91 -5.60
N LEU A 191 20.97 0.83 -5.05
CA LEU A 191 19.64 0.82 -4.44
C LEU A 191 19.58 1.79 -3.26
N ARG A 192 20.60 1.80 -2.40
CA ARG A 192 20.67 2.77 -1.28
C ARG A 192 20.64 4.19 -1.79
N ALA A 193 21.50 4.51 -2.75
CA ALA A 193 21.61 5.87 -3.26
C ALA A 193 20.29 6.36 -3.85
N HIS A 194 19.58 5.48 -4.57
CA HIS A 194 18.31 5.82 -5.18
C HIS A 194 17.17 5.93 -4.15
N LEU A 195 17.09 5.02 -3.16
CA LEU A 195 16.12 5.11 -2.06
C LEU A 195 16.31 6.35 -1.17
N LEU A 196 17.55 6.82 -1.00
CA LEU A 196 17.86 8.10 -0.34
C LEU A 196 17.44 9.28 -1.21
N TYR A 197 17.74 9.25 -2.51
CA TYR A 197 17.35 10.29 -3.45
C TYR A 197 15.82 10.47 -3.54
N THR A 198 15.07 9.38 -3.54
CA THR A 198 13.60 9.40 -3.57
C THR A 198 12.96 9.71 -2.22
N GLY A 199 13.75 9.86 -1.16
CA GLY A 199 13.25 10.18 0.17
C GLY A 199 12.50 9.04 0.86
N CYS A 200 12.66 7.79 0.40
CA CYS A 200 12.01 6.61 1.00
C CYS A 200 12.77 6.07 2.21
N GLY A 201 14.08 6.30 2.27
CA GLY A 201 14.92 5.82 3.35
C GLY A 201 15.87 6.89 3.86
N SER A 202 16.54 6.57 4.95
CA SER A 202 17.61 7.36 5.55
C SER A 202 18.69 6.45 6.11
N HIS A 203 19.95 6.87 5.96
CA HIS A 203 21.10 6.05 6.31
C HIS A 203 21.31 5.97 7.83
N LEU A 204 21.50 4.76 8.36
CA LEU A 204 21.91 4.53 9.76
C LEU A 204 23.43 4.54 9.86
N PHE A 205 24.02 5.62 10.38
CA PHE A 205 25.48 5.71 10.54
C PHE A 205 26.03 4.92 11.73
N PHE A 206 25.21 4.64 12.75
CA PHE A 206 25.70 4.16 14.05
C PHE A 206 25.01 2.90 14.58
N ARG A 207 24.01 2.37 13.87
CA ARG A 207 23.17 1.27 14.35
C ARG A 207 23.14 0.17 13.29
N VAL A 208 24.18 -0.66 13.32
CA VAL A 208 24.23 -1.94 12.62
C VAL A 208 24.05 -3.00 13.69
N THR A 209 23.01 -3.81 13.59
CA THR A 209 22.76 -4.88 14.54
C THR A 209 23.27 -6.18 13.93
N ASN A 210 24.12 -6.91 14.64
CA ASN A 210 24.51 -8.25 14.16
C ASN A 210 23.28 -9.18 14.21
N LEU A 211 23.32 -10.28 13.46
CA LEU A 211 22.16 -11.17 13.39
C LEU A 211 21.75 -11.70 14.78
N GLU A 212 22.73 -11.98 15.65
CA GLU A 212 22.49 -12.49 17.00
C GLU A 212 21.69 -11.52 17.87
N ASP A 213 22.08 -10.25 17.90
CA ASP A 213 21.41 -9.20 18.65
C ASP A 213 20.03 -8.89 18.07
N PHE A 214 19.88 -8.96 16.75
CA PHE A 214 18.59 -8.82 16.08
C PHE A 214 17.64 -9.93 16.54
N LEU A 215 18.05 -11.21 16.48
CA LEU A 215 17.22 -12.31 16.96
C LEU A 215 16.88 -12.14 18.44
N LYS A 216 17.87 -11.85 19.29
CA LYS A 216 17.63 -11.62 20.74
C LYS A 216 16.60 -10.53 20.99
N SER A 217 16.64 -9.44 20.21
CA SER A 217 15.69 -8.34 20.36
C SER A 217 14.24 -8.73 20.06
N LYS A 218 14.02 -9.75 19.21
CA LYS A 218 12.68 -10.21 18.81
C LYS A 218 12.14 -11.34 19.69
N TYR A 219 13.01 -12.10 20.36
CA TYR A 219 12.61 -13.18 21.25
C TYR A 219 12.76 -12.79 22.73
N ASN A 220 11.68 -12.26 23.31
CA ASN A 220 11.57 -12.12 24.77
C ASN A 220 11.38 -13.51 25.41
N GLY A 221 12.49 -14.17 25.79
CA GLY A 221 12.41 -15.30 26.74
C GLY A 221 13.22 -16.57 26.46
N LEU A 222 14.25 -16.56 25.61
CA LEU A 222 15.11 -17.75 25.44
C LEU A 222 16.27 -17.79 26.44
N PRO A 223 16.57 -18.94 27.06
CA PRO A 223 17.82 -19.17 27.76
C PRO A 223 18.97 -19.15 26.75
N LEU A 224 19.85 -18.16 26.90
CA LEU A 224 20.97 -17.80 26.02
C LEU A 224 22.13 -18.81 26.02
N GLU A 225 21.92 -20.11 25.86
CA GLU A 225 23.07 -21.04 25.90
C GLU A 225 23.75 -21.28 24.54
N ASN A 226 23.08 -21.10 23.39
CA ASN A 226 23.80 -21.10 22.09
C ASN A 226 23.02 -20.47 20.91
N PHE A 227 23.49 -19.33 20.38
CA PHE A 227 22.99 -18.70 19.15
C PHE A 227 23.03 -19.64 17.93
N SER A 228 24.04 -20.50 17.83
CA SER A 228 24.21 -21.42 16.70
C SER A 228 23.04 -22.41 16.60
N SER A 229 22.56 -22.91 17.73
CA SER A 229 21.42 -23.83 17.79
C SER A 229 20.11 -23.14 17.41
N LEU A 230 19.95 -21.87 17.83
CA LEU A 230 18.80 -21.04 17.45
C LEU A 230 18.78 -20.79 15.94
N LYS A 231 19.89 -20.31 15.38
CA LYS A 231 20.06 -20.06 13.93
C LYS A 231 19.71 -21.32 13.13
N THR A 232 20.27 -22.47 13.50
CA THR A 232 20.04 -23.76 12.83
C THR A 232 18.57 -24.19 12.91
N SER A 233 17.90 -23.95 14.05
CA SER A 233 16.49 -24.31 14.23
C SER A 233 15.57 -23.48 13.33
N ILE A 234 15.86 -22.18 13.18
CA ILE A 234 15.09 -21.28 12.32
C ILE A 234 15.34 -21.62 10.84
N GLU A 235 16.60 -21.82 10.45
CA GLU A 235 16.99 -22.22 9.09
C GLU A 235 16.39 -23.58 8.67
N GLY A 236 16.11 -24.45 9.64
CA GLY A 236 15.48 -25.76 9.40
C GLY A 236 14.02 -25.69 8.95
N VAL A 237 13.33 -24.57 9.16
CA VAL A 237 11.92 -24.39 8.76
C VAL A 237 11.81 -24.06 7.28
N ASP A 238 12.64 -23.14 6.78
CA ASP A 238 12.73 -22.81 5.36
C ASP A 238 14.20 -22.55 4.96
N PRO A 239 14.77 -23.35 4.04
CA PRO A 239 16.16 -23.22 3.62
C PRO A 239 16.54 -21.83 3.07
N ARG A 240 15.57 -21.06 2.56
CA ARG A 240 15.81 -19.70 2.03
C ARG A 240 16.16 -18.70 3.14
N ILE A 241 15.76 -18.97 4.38
CA ILE A 241 16.09 -18.12 5.54
C ILE A 241 17.60 -18.03 5.73
N LYS A 242 18.33 -19.11 5.42
CA LYS A 242 19.80 -19.10 5.48
C LYS A 242 20.40 -18.01 4.60
N SER A 243 19.91 -17.84 3.37
CA SER A 243 20.40 -16.80 2.47
C SER A 243 20.13 -15.40 3.02
N PHE A 244 18.96 -15.18 3.62
CA PHE A 244 18.64 -13.92 4.29
C PHE A 244 19.58 -13.66 5.47
N PHE A 245 19.77 -14.64 6.33
CA PHE A 245 20.65 -14.55 7.51
C PHE A 245 22.11 -14.29 7.15
N ASP A 246 22.63 -15.00 6.16
CA ASP A 246 24.04 -14.87 5.75
C ASP A 246 24.35 -13.50 5.13
N LEU A 247 23.34 -12.82 4.57
CA LEU A 247 23.49 -11.48 3.97
C LEU A 247 22.96 -10.34 4.84
N PHE A 248 22.22 -10.64 5.91
CA PHE A 248 21.52 -9.67 6.76
C PHE A 248 22.41 -8.49 7.15
N GLU A 249 23.59 -8.79 7.70
CA GLU A 249 24.48 -7.76 8.26
C GLU A 249 25.00 -6.78 7.23
N ASN A 250 25.20 -7.21 5.98
CA ASN A 250 25.70 -6.37 4.89
C ASN A 250 24.58 -5.81 3.99
N SER A 251 23.35 -6.30 4.16
CA SER A 251 22.20 -5.90 3.35
C SER A 251 21.67 -4.53 3.76
N LEU A 252 20.98 -3.86 2.83
CA LEU A 252 20.31 -2.57 3.11
C LEU A 252 19.35 -2.61 4.29
N VAL A 253 18.79 -3.79 4.54
CA VAL A 253 17.82 -4.03 5.60
C VAL A 253 18.34 -3.65 6.99
N ASN A 254 19.66 -3.77 7.20
CA ASN A 254 20.30 -3.49 8.48
C ASN A 254 20.94 -2.10 8.56
N HIS A 255 20.99 -1.34 7.46
CA HIS A 255 21.72 -0.06 7.37
C HIS A 255 20.84 1.14 7.03
N MET A 256 19.52 0.95 6.96
CA MET A 256 18.58 1.98 6.56
C MET A 256 17.34 1.98 7.48
N PHE A 257 16.82 3.17 7.79
CA PHE A 257 15.49 3.33 8.37
C PHE A 257 14.55 3.99 7.36
N LEU A 258 13.25 3.72 7.48
CA LEU A 258 12.26 4.26 6.55
C LEU A 258 11.81 5.66 6.97
N THR A 259 11.58 6.51 5.98
CA THR A 259 10.74 7.71 6.18
C THR A 259 9.27 7.31 6.23
N THR A 260 8.37 8.23 6.58
CA THR A 260 6.92 7.94 6.53
C THR A 260 6.44 7.54 5.14
N VAL A 261 7.03 8.09 4.07
CA VAL A 261 6.79 7.68 2.68
C VAL A 261 7.30 6.27 2.43
N GLY A 262 8.51 5.95 2.90
CA GLY A 262 9.05 4.59 2.82
C GLY A 262 8.18 3.55 3.54
N ILE A 263 7.65 3.91 4.71
CA ILE A 263 6.69 3.10 5.48
C ILE A 263 5.43 2.86 4.65
N ALA A 264 4.82 3.91 4.10
CA ALA A 264 3.60 3.81 3.30
C ALA A 264 3.79 2.91 2.07
N ILE A 265 4.93 3.02 1.37
CA ILE A 265 5.27 2.20 0.21
C ILE A 265 5.56 0.74 0.60
N GLY A 266 6.35 0.50 1.64
CA GLY A 266 6.63 -0.85 2.15
C GLY A 266 5.35 -1.56 2.61
N TYR A 267 4.48 -0.83 3.31
CA TYR A 267 3.14 -1.30 3.69
C TYR A 267 2.27 -1.62 2.48
N ALA A 268 2.19 -0.70 1.49
CA ALA A 268 1.35 -0.89 0.32
C ALA A 268 1.75 -2.12 -0.49
N ASN A 269 3.05 -2.36 -0.66
CA ASN A 269 3.57 -3.54 -1.34
C ASN A 269 3.40 -4.82 -0.51
N LEU A 270 3.43 -4.74 0.83
CA LEU A 270 3.08 -5.87 1.70
C LEU A 270 1.63 -6.32 1.45
N CYS A 271 0.68 -5.40 1.52
CA CYS A 271 -0.74 -5.69 1.29
C CYS A 271 -1.01 -6.24 -0.12
N ARG A 272 -0.24 -5.77 -1.11
CA ARG A 272 -0.34 -6.23 -2.49
C ARG A 272 0.02 -7.72 -2.62
N VAL A 273 1.05 -8.18 -1.92
CA VAL A 273 1.56 -9.56 -2.07
C VAL A 273 0.93 -10.52 -1.07
N ILE A 274 0.59 -10.08 0.14
CA ILE A 274 0.17 -10.98 1.24
C ILE A 274 -1.36 -11.12 1.37
N ASP A 275 -2.17 -10.40 0.58
CA ASP A 275 -3.65 -10.42 0.65
C ASP A 275 -4.23 -10.27 2.08
N GLU A 276 -3.45 -9.64 2.95
CA GLU A 276 -3.85 -9.24 4.30
C GLU A 276 -4.05 -7.72 4.33
N LYS A 277 -5.08 -7.27 5.06
CA LYS A 277 -5.40 -5.85 5.21
C LYS A 277 -4.88 -5.35 6.54
N PHE A 278 -4.01 -4.34 6.52
CA PHE A 278 -3.62 -3.61 7.71
C PHE A 278 -4.10 -2.15 7.65
N ASP A 279 -4.01 -1.42 8.76
CA ASP A 279 -4.29 0.02 8.78
C ASP A 279 -2.98 0.79 8.82
N LEU A 280 -2.71 1.58 7.78
CA LEU A 280 -1.50 2.40 7.67
C LEU A 280 -1.35 3.39 8.85
N SER A 281 -2.47 3.79 9.47
CA SER A 281 -2.50 4.72 10.62
C SER A 281 -1.79 4.15 11.85
N ASN A 282 -1.48 2.85 11.89
CA ASN A 282 -0.69 2.26 12.95
C ASN A 282 0.79 2.67 12.91
N TRP A 283 1.27 3.25 11.81
CA TRP A 283 2.68 3.54 11.57
C TRP A 283 2.98 4.97 11.07
N ILE A 284 1.97 5.83 10.94
CA ILE A 284 2.10 7.23 10.51
C ILE A 284 1.41 8.17 11.50
#